data_AF-A0A8T4CC41-F1
#
_entry.id   AF-A0A8T4CC41-F1
#
_cell.length_a   1.000
_cell.length_b   1.000
_cell.length_c   1.000
_cell.angle_alpha   90.00
_cell.angle_beta   90.00
_cell.angle_gamma   90.00
#
_symmetry.space_group_name_H-M   'P 1'
#
loop_
_entity.id
_entity.type
_entity.pdbx_description
1 polymer ?
#
loop_
_entity_poly.entity_id
_entity_poly.type
_entity_poly.pdbx_seq_one_letter_code
_entity_poly.pdbx_strand_id
1 'polypeptide(L)'
;MREHGEIRHSFELVLETEECTLSDKLLVSNAIDGWQVVRGVGDVLDVDILEFVGTRLSVRVSLKQPLTYKEINEYVEDFLEFTGEQTNYHVTIKPVGIRWDTKGPGQTGDRFDESLLISRSRRSEMLRKMDIRLQREAESHSKPKYDLEPGACYISRERKSEHAFDIFTDLVTHGLQGLCVSRVRPGSVRERHGLRKTPIVWLTQNAEAGEKCITPTDMPRVHFVISDFLDKAEESVILLEGIEYIITHNSFPSALKLIQLLNDRVMMHRSRLILPVDPLAVGDKELALLERDMRPLPGTSQ
;
A
#
# COMPACT_ATOMS: atom_id res chain seq x y z
N MET A 1 21.68 11.91 -11.77
CA MET A 1 21.71 13.39 -11.67
C MET A 1 20.32 13.84 -11.30
N ARG A 2 20.23 14.74 -10.32
CA ARG A 2 18.99 15.27 -9.75
C ARG A 2 18.25 16.13 -10.79
N GLU A 3 16.97 15.88 -11.02
CA GLU A 3 16.05 16.91 -11.56
C GLU A 3 14.69 16.83 -10.84
N HIS A 4 14.55 17.74 -9.87
CA HIS A 4 13.38 18.49 -9.39
C HIS A 4 11.96 17.96 -9.66
N GLY A 5 11.24 17.64 -8.58
CA GLY A 5 9.84 17.22 -8.60
C GLY A 5 8.88 18.32 -9.07
N GLU A 6 7.86 17.90 -9.82
CA GLU A 6 6.71 18.73 -10.16
C GLU A 6 5.97 19.15 -8.88
N ILE A 7 5.93 20.45 -8.64
CA ILE A 7 5.13 21.08 -7.58
C ILE A 7 3.64 20.87 -7.94
N ARG A 8 2.86 20.26 -7.04
CA ARG A 8 1.39 20.12 -7.22
C ARG A 8 0.73 21.45 -6.88
N HIS A 9 -0.07 21.98 -7.81
CA HIS A 9 -0.66 23.32 -7.73
C HIS A 9 -2.04 23.34 -7.06
N SER A 10 -2.58 22.20 -6.62
CA SER A 10 -3.83 22.14 -5.85
C SER A 10 -4.03 20.82 -5.11
N PHE A 11 -4.94 20.83 -4.12
CA PHE A 11 -5.33 19.71 -3.28
C PHE A 11 -6.73 19.88 -2.72
N GLU A 12 -7.44 18.81 -2.37
CA GLU A 12 -8.72 18.87 -1.66
C GLU A 12 -8.52 18.72 -0.15
N LEU A 13 -8.75 19.77 0.62
CA LEU A 13 -8.88 19.72 2.07
C LEU A 13 -10.30 19.25 2.44
N VAL A 14 -10.39 18.16 3.20
CA VAL A 14 -11.62 17.62 3.75
C VAL A 14 -11.75 18.06 5.20
N LEU A 15 -12.87 18.67 5.51
CA LEU A 15 -13.24 19.24 6.79
C LEU A 15 -14.49 18.52 7.32
N GLU A 16 -14.60 18.45 8.64
CA GLU A 16 -15.74 17.88 9.33
C GLU A 16 -16.29 18.90 10.32
N THR A 17 -17.61 19.03 10.33
CA THR A 17 -18.34 19.85 11.29
C THR A 17 -19.14 18.97 12.22
N GLU A 18 -19.62 19.53 13.33
CA GLU A 18 -20.74 18.91 14.05
C GLU A 18 -22.02 18.96 13.19
N GLU A 19 -23.09 18.26 13.61
CA GLU A 19 -24.38 18.37 12.93
C GLU A 19 -24.86 19.82 13.00
N CYS A 20 -24.97 20.46 11.83
CA CYS A 20 -25.26 21.88 11.73
C CYS A 20 -26.40 22.14 10.74
N THR A 21 -27.16 23.21 11.01
CA THR A 21 -28.33 23.57 10.21
C THR A 21 -27.92 24.06 8.82
N LEU A 22 -28.87 24.15 7.89
CA LEU A 22 -28.57 24.68 6.55
C LEU A 22 -28.04 26.13 6.61
N SER A 23 -28.52 26.94 7.54
CA SER A 23 -28.05 28.32 7.78
C SER A 23 -26.60 28.35 8.26
N ASP A 24 -26.20 27.41 9.12
CA ASP A 24 -24.82 27.27 9.59
C ASP A 24 -23.86 26.90 8.45
N LYS A 25 -24.29 26.00 7.57
CA LYS A 25 -23.50 25.59 6.38
C LYS A 25 -23.29 26.75 5.41
N LEU A 26 -24.28 27.65 5.28
CA LEU A 26 -24.18 28.84 4.44
C LEU A 26 -23.23 29.88 5.05
N LEU A 27 -23.23 30.04 6.38
CA LEU A 27 -22.29 30.91 7.08
C LEU A 27 -20.85 30.40 6.98
N VAL A 28 -20.63 29.08 7.14
CA VAL A 28 -19.33 28.46 6.90
C VAL A 28 -18.87 28.74 5.47
N SER A 29 -19.73 28.54 4.48
CA SER A 29 -19.37 28.76 3.07
C SER A 29 -18.97 30.21 2.78
N ASN A 30 -19.75 31.20 3.24
CA ASN A 30 -19.42 32.63 3.08
C ASN A 30 -18.12 33.04 3.79
N ALA A 31 -17.78 32.38 4.91
CA ALA A 31 -16.55 32.64 5.64
C ALA A 31 -15.30 32.17 4.87
N ILE A 32 -15.40 31.08 4.09
CA ILE A 32 -14.31 30.59 3.22
C ILE A 32 -14.00 31.60 2.11
N ASP A 33 -15.04 32.18 1.51
CA ASP A 33 -14.89 33.21 0.48
C ASP A 33 -14.32 34.52 1.08
N GLY A 34 -14.80 34.91 2.27
CA GLY A 34 -14.34 36.10 2.98
C GLY A 34 -12.89 36.03 3.48
N TRP A 35 -12.43 34.84 3.89
CA TRP A 35 -11.08 34.61 4.38
C TRP A 35 -10.02 34.97 3.33
N GLN A 36 -10.25 34.56 2.08
CA GLN A 36 -9.32 34.77 0.97
C GLN A 36 -9.12 36.26 0.64
N VAL A 37 -10.15 37.08 0.85
CA VAL A 37 -10.15 38.53 0.56
C VAL A 37 -9.64 39.34 1.76
N VAL A 38 -10.15 39.06 2.97
CA VAL A 38 -9.90 39.87 4.17
C VAL A 38 -8.51 39.63 4.76
N ARG A 39 -8.03 38.38 4.73
CA ARG A 39 -6.67 38.03 5.19
C ARG A 39 -5.60 38.18 4.09
N GLY A 40 -6.00 38.58 2.88
CA GLY A 40 -5.07 38.78 1.75
C GLY A 40 -4.40 37.50 1.26
N VAL A 41 -4.99 36.33 1.56
CA VAL A 41 -4.43 35.01 1.26
C VAL A 41 -4.65 34.61 -0.20
N GLY A 42 -5.61 35.25 -0.87
CA GLY A 42 -5.98 34.99 -2.27
C GLY A 42 -4.87 35.16 -3.31
N ASP A 43 -3.79 35.88 -2.98
CA ASP A 43 -2.59 36.03 -3.82
C ASP A 43 -1.58 34.87 -3.66
N VAL A 44 -1.78 34.02 -2.65
CA VAL A 44 -0.90 32.93 -2.25
C VAL A 44 -1.55 31.58 -2.54
N LEU A 45 -2.83 31.42 -2.21
CA LEU A 45 -3.65 30.25 -2.51
C LEU A 45 -5.13 30.63 -2.70
N ASP A 46 -5.84 29.79 -3.42
CA ASP A 46 -7.28 29.85 -3.67
C ASP A 46 -7.97 28.69 -2.95
N VAL A 47 -9.20 28.84 -2.49
CA VAL A 47 -9.96 27.76 -1.84
C VAL A 47 -11.38 27.69 -2.39
N ASP A 48 -11.67 26.62 -3.13
CA ASP A 48 -12.98 26.36 -3.75
C ASP A 48 -13.76 25.30 -2.97
N ILE A 49 -15.04 25.49 -2.71
CA ILE A 49 -15.86 24.44 -2.09
C ILE A 49 -16.25 23.39 -3.14
N LEU A 50 -15.94 22.11 -2.88
CA LEU A 50 -16.28 20.99 -3.75
C LEU A 50 -17.62 20.35 -3.38
N GLU A 51 -17.83 20.04 -2.10
CA GLU A 51 -19.02 19.34 -1.62
C GLU A 51 -19.26 19.65 -0.13
N PHE A 52 -20.50 19.93 0.29
CA PHE A 52 -20.88 20.01 1.71
C PHE A 52 -22.13 19.16 2.00
N VAL A 53 -21.91 17.89 2.37
CA VAL A 53 -22.97 16.89 2.59
C VAL A 53 -22.89 16.31 3.99
N GLY A 54 -24.02 16.30 4.70
CA GLY A 54 -24.05 15.87 6.10
C GLY A 54 -23.16 16.76 6.96
N THR A 55 -22.18 16.16 7.64
CA THR A 55 -21.17 16.85 8.45
C THR A 55 -19.84 17.03 7.74
N ARG A 56 -19.74 16.67 6.45
CA ARG A 56 -18.49 16.74 5.69
C ARG A 56 -18.51 17.88 4.68
N LEU A 57 -17.45 18.67 4.71
CA LEU A 57 -17.16 19.75 3.79
C LEU A 57 -15.82 19.45 3.09
N SER A 58 -15.85 19.18 1.80
CA SER A 58 -14.67 19.06 0.95
C SER A 58 -14.42 20.38 0.22
N VAL A 59 -13.20 20.90 0.28
CA VAL A 59 -12.78 22.12 -0.42
C VAL A 59 -11.48 21.86 -1.18
N ARG A 60 -11.31 22.39 -2.39
CA ARG A 60 -10.08 22.36 -3.16
C ARG A 60 -9.27 23.62 -2.88
N VAL A 61 -8.09 23.46 -2.32
CA VAL A 61 -7.08 24.48 -2.16
C VAL A 61 -6.13 24.47 -3.37
N SER A 62 -6.07 25.56 -4.12
CA SER A 62 -5.19 25.75 -5.27
C SER A 62 -4.07 26.73 -4.94
N LEU A 63 -2.83 26.27 -4.97
CA LEU A 63 -1.66 27.07 -4.65
C LEU A 63 -1.28 27.98 -5.82
N LYS A 64 -1.23 29.29 -5.59
CA LYS A 64 -0.74 30.29 -6.56
C LYS A 64 0.76 30.54 -6.40
N GLN A 65 1.31 30.16 -5.26
CA GLN A 65 2.73 30.21 -4.94
C GLN A 65 3.18 28.89 -4.32
N PRO A 66 4.46 28.50 -4.45
CA PRO A 66 4.99 27.31 -3.81
C PRO A 66 5.03 27.50 -2.29
N LEU A 67 4.30 26.66 -1.57
CA LEU A 67 4.24 26.66 -0.12
C LEU A 67 4.81 25.37 0.46
N THR A 68 5.47 25.49 1.60
CA THR A 68 5.89 24.36 2.41
C THR A 68 4.71 23.80 3.19
N TYR A 69 4.81 22.56 3.65
CA TYR A 69 3.79 21.96 4.53
C TYR A 69 3.57 22.73 5.82
N LYS A 70 4.62 23.38 6.33
CA LYS A 70 4.51 24.20 7.52
C LYS A 70 3.64 25.42 7.23
N GLU A 71 3.90 26.12 6.14
CA GLU A 71 3.09 27.26 5.71
C GLU A 71 1.66 26.82 5.37
N ILE A 72 1.47 25.69 4.69
CA ILE A 72 0.15 25.11 4.42
C ILE A 72 -0.62 24.85 5.73
N ASN A 73 0.04 24.32 6.75
CA ASN A 73 -0.60 24.12 8.06
C ASN A 73 -0.93 25.44 8.75
N GLU A 74 -0.04 26.43 8.68
CA GLU A 74 -0.27 27.78 9.22
C GLU A 74 -1.50 28.42 8.52
N TYR A 75 -1.64 28.28 7.19
CA TYR A 75 -2.82 28.72 6.46
C TYR A 75 -4.09 27.93 6.82
N VAL A 76 -3.99 26.61 7.04
CA VAL A 76 -5.12 25.79 7.48
C VAL A 76 -5.56 26.18 8.90
N GLU A 77 -4.63 26.48 9.81
CA GLU A 77 -4.95 26.93 11.16
C GLU A 77 -5.62 28.31 11.16
N ASP A 78 -5.08 29.29 10.43
CA ASP A 78 -5.70 30.62 10.28
C ASP A 78 -7.08 30.53 9.62
N PHE A 79 -7.25 29.65 8.64
CA PHE A 79 -8.54 29.35 8.03
C PHE A 79 -9.58 28.82 9.05
N LEU A 80 -9.19 27.89 9.92
CA LEU A 80 -10.09 27.34 10.94
C LEU A 80 -10.46 28.37 12.01
N GLU A 81 -9.50 29.22 12.39
CA GLU A 81 -9.74 30.31 13.34
C GLU A 81 -10.71 31.34 12.76
N PHE A 82 -10.46 31.81 11.54
CA PHE A 82 -11.32 32.80 10.88
C PHE A 82 -12.74 32.28 10.65
N THR A 83 -12.89 31.03 10.22
CA THR A 83 -14.22 30.40 10.06
C THR A 83 -14.95 30.25 11.40
N GLY A 84 -14.24 30.00 12.49
CA GLY A 84 -14.76 30.05 13.86
C GLY A 84 -15.27 31.44 14.25
N GLU A 85 -14.51 32.51 13.99
CA GLU A 85 -14.91 33.89 14.29
C GLU A 85 -16.18 34.31 13.54
N GLN A 86 -16.28 34.00 12.25
CA GLN A 86 -17.44 34.37 11.41
C GLN A 86 -18.71 33.58 11.77
N THR A 87 -18.55 32.39 12.35
CA THR A 87 -19.64 31.59 12.90
C THR A 87 -19.83 31.80 14.40
N ASN A 88 -19.25 32.85 15.00
CA ASN A 88 -19.29 33.09 16.46
C ASN A 88 -19.04 31.82 17.30
N TYR A 89 -18.20 30.93 16.77
CA TYR A 89 -17.83 29.61 17.30
C TYR A 89 -19.01 28.65 17.59
N HIS A 90 -20.19 28.90 17.00
CA HIS A 90 -21.31 27.96 17.12
C HIS A 90 -21.18 26.74 16.19
N VAL A 91 -20.26 26.77 15.22
CA VAL A 91 -19.89 25.60 14.39
C VAL A 91 -18.41 25.27 14.60
N THR A 92 -18.13 24.08 15.12
CA THR A 92 -16.75 23.58 15.21
C THR A 92 -16.39 22.89 13.91
N ILE A 93 -15.38 23.40 13.22
CA ILE A 93 -14.82 22.81 12.00
C ILE A 93 -13.45 22.25 12.32
N LYS A 94 -13.17 21.02 11.87
CA LYS A 94 -11.84 20.41 12.00
C LYS A 94 -11.39 19.80 10.68
N PRO A 95 -10.10 19.88 10.36
CA PRO A 95 -9.54 19.20 9.21
C PRO A 95 -9.52 17.71 9.52
N VAL A 96 -10.18 16.94 8.66
CA VAL A 96 -10.21 15.47 8.72
C VAL A 96 -9.29 14.85 7.69
N GLY A 97 -8.83 15.61 6.70
CA GLY A 97 -7.74 15.19 5.84
C GLY A 97 -7.48 16.12 4.67
N ILE A 98 -6.42 15.82 3.92
CA ILE A 98 -6.11 16.48 2.66
C ILE A 98 -5.90 15.41 1.58
N ARG A 99 -6.48 15.62 0.40
CA ARG A 99 -6.48 14.76 -0.79
C ARG A 99 -5.76 15.49 -1.92
N TRP A 100 -4.52 15.12 -2.18
CA TRP A 100 -3.69 15.81 -3.15
C TRP A 100 -3.84 15.26 -4.58
N ASP A 101 -5.05 15.22 -5.21
CA ASP A 101 -5.24 14.89 -6.66
C ASP A 101 -6.69 15.09 -7.19
N THR A 102 -6.94 16.02 -8.13
CA THR A 102 -8.16 16.12 -8.95
C THR A 102 -7.80 16.24 -10.45
N LYS A 103 -7.89 15.13 -11.20
CA LYS A 103 -7.45 14.94 -12.61
C LYS A 103 -8.08 15.95 -13.59
N GLY A 104 -7.44 16.72 -14.50
CA GLY A 104 -6.07 16.93 -15.04
C GLY A 104 -6.11 18.04 -16.16
N PRO A 105 -5.05 18.37 -16.95
CA PRO A 105 -3.97 17.49 -17.39
C PRO A 105 -2.53 18.02 -17.17
N GLY A 106 -1.67 17.09 -16.75
CA GLY A 106 -0.26 17.02 -17.12
C GLY A 106 0.09 15.53 -17.21
N GLN A 107 0.43 15.03 -18.41
CA GLN A 107 1.05 13.71 -18.52
C GLN A 107 2.55 13.90 -18.36
N THR A 108 3.13 13.40 -17.25
CA THR A 108 4.41 12.66 -17.21
C THR A 108 4.69 12.17 -15.79
N GLY A 109 4.98 10.87 -15.64
CA GLY A 109 5.75 10.33 -14.51
C GLY A 109 4.95 9.74 -13.34
N ASP A 110 4.82 8.41 -13.35
CA ASP A 110 4.70 7.53 -12.18
C ASP A 110 3.70 7.86 -11.06
N ARG A 111 2.56 7.15 -11.15
CA ARG A 111 1.63 6.89 -10.04
C ARG A 111 2.37 6.42 -8.78
N PHE A 112 2.33 7.22 -7.72
CA PHE A 112 2.38 6.72 -6.34
C PHE A 112 1.00 6.16 -6.00
N ASP A 113 0.93 4.88 -5.63
CA ASP A 113 -0.30 4.27 -5.11
C ASP A 113 -0.38 4.58 -3.59
N GLU A 114 -1.03 5.69 -3.24
CA GLU A 114 -1.20 6.18 -1.86
C GLU A 114 -2.03 5.23 -0.97
N SER A 115 -2.62 4.17 -1.53
CA SER A 115 -3.28 3.10 -0.76
C SER A 115 -2.29 2.41 0.21
N LEU A 116 -1.01 2.32 -0.15
CA LEU A 116 0.03 1.63 0.63
C LEU A 116 0.58 2.48 1.81
N LEU A 117 0.20 3.75 1.91
CA LEU A 117 0.65 4.67 2.96
C LEU A 117 -0.20 4.52 4.23
N ILE A 118 0.10 3.49 5.01
CA ILE A 118 -0.52 3.29 6.33
C ILE A 118 0.06 4.31 7.31
N SER A 119 -0.79 5.08 8.01
CA SER A 119 -0.37 6.03 9.05
C SER A 119 0.38 5.33 10.19
N ARG A 120 1.30 6.04 10.89
CA ARG A 120 2.09 5.48 12.00
C ARG A 120 1.22 4.81 13.10
N SER A 121 0.06 5.38 13.39
CA SER A 121 -0.88 4.83 14.38
C SER A 121 -1.53 3.52 13.91
N ARG A 122 -1.89 3.40 12.60
CA ARG A 122 -2.42 2.16 12.02
C ARG A 122 -1.36 1.05 11.88
N ARG A 123 -0.09 1.38 11.58
CA ARG A 123 1.02 0.39 11.53
C ARG A 123 1.21 -0.33 12.86
N SER A 124 1.14 0.42 13.96
CA SER A 124 1.33 -0.10 15.32
C SER A 124 0.26 -1.12 15.72
N GLU A 125 -1.00 -0.89 15.33
CA GLU A 125 -2.11 -1.82 15.56
C GLU A 125 -2.03 -3.05 14.64
N MET A 126 -1.65 -2.86 13.37
CA MET A 126 -1.45 -3.96 12.42
C MET A 126 -0.32 -4.90 12.85
N LEU A 127 0.81 -4.37 13.33
CA LEU A 127 1.92 -5.18 13.87
C LEU A 127 1.48 -6.06 15.04
N ARG A 128 0.65 -5.52 15.95
CA ARG A 128 0.12 -6.27 17.09
C ARG A 128 -0.78 -7.43 16.66
N LYS A 129 -1.56 -7.27 15.59
CA LYS A 129 -2.47 -8.32 15.08
C LYS A 129 -1.79 -9.35 14.18
N MET A 130 -0.64 -9.05 13.58
CA MET A 130 0.04 -9.94 12.62
C MET A 130 1.24 -10.72 13.17
N ASP A 131 1.89 -10.23 14.25
CA ASP A 131 3.09 -10.74 14.92
C ASP A 131 3.89 -11.80 14.12
N ILE A 132 4.41 -11.42 12.95
CA ILE A 132 5.20 -12.31 12.10
C ILE A 132 6.58 -12.44 12.73
N ARG A 133 6.79 -13.55 13.42
CA ARG A 133 8.07 -13.88 14.03
C ARG A 133 8.97 -14.58 13.02
N LEU A 134 10.22 -14.16 12.99
CA LEU A 134 11.25 -14.87 12.25
C LEU A 134 11.48 -16.23 12.90
N GLN A 135 11.38 -17.28 12.09
CA GLN A 135 11.69 -18.63 12.51
C GLN A 135 12.52 -19.29 11.43
N ARG A 136 13.61 -19.95 11.83
CA ARG A 136 14.34 -20.85 10.94
C ARG A 136 13.68 -22.22 10.99
N GLU A 137 13.49 -22.82 9.83
CA GLU A 137 13.02 -24.20 9.75
C GLU A 137 14.13 -25.15 10.26
N ALA A 138 13.77 -26.37 10.63
CA ALA A 138 14.77 -27.38 11.01
C ALA A 138 15.70 -27.66 9.81
N GLU A 139 17.01 -27.56 10.05
CA GLU A 139 18.01 -27.70 8.99
C GLU A 139 18.08 -29.13 8.47
N SER A 140 17.91 -29.30 7.16
CA SER A 140 18.33 -30.51 6.46
C SER A 140 19.86 -30.55 6.42
N HIS A 141 20.45 -31.73 6.65
CA HIS A 141 21.89 -31.93 6.54
C HIS A 141 22.36 -32.22 5.10
N SER A 142 21.44 -32.26 4.13
CA SER A 142 21.76 -32.39 2.71
C SER A 142 22.31 -31.09 2.12
N LYS A 143 22.84 -31.15 0.89
CA LYS A 143 23.10 -29.94 0.11
C LYS A 143 21.77 -29.40 -0.45
N PRO A 144 21.59 -28.07 -0.52
CA PRO A 144 20.42 -27.48 -1.15
C PRO A 144 20.32 -27.93 -2.62
N LYS A 145 19.11 -28.27 -3.04
CA LYS A 145 18.81 -28.68 -4.43
C LYS A 145 18.78 -27.48 -5.36
N TYR A 146 18.36 -26.32 -4.85
CA TYR A 146 18.21 -25.08 -5.60
C TYR A 146 19.06 -23.97 -5.01
N ASP A 147 19.58 -23.12 -5.90
CA ASP A 147 20.24 -21.88 -5.52
C ASP A 147 19.60 -20.74 -6.31
N LEU A 148 19.07 -19.76 -5.57
CA LEU A 148 18.51 -18.54 -6.14
C LEU A 148 19.44 -17.39 -5.79
N GLU A 149 19.77 -16.57 -6.78
CA GLU A 149 20.54 -15.35 -6.58
C GLU A 149 19.83 -14.43 -5.57
N PRO A 150 20.53 -13.96 -4.52
CA PRO A 150 20.00 -12.98 -3.58
C PRO A 150 19.62 -11.67 -4.27
N GLY A 151 18.57 -11.01 -3.79
CA GLY A 151 18.12 -9.71 -4.30
C GLY A 151 17.34 -9.79 -5.61
N ALA A 152 16.78 -10.95 -5.95
CA ALA A 152 16.04 -11.15 -7.19
C ALA A 152 14.61 -11.68 -6.93
N CYS A 153 13.68 -11.24 -7.78
CA CYS A 153 12.34 -11.81 -7.89
C CYS A 153 12.31 -12.88 -8.98
N TYR A 154 11.59 -13.96 -8.73
CA TYR A 154 11.43 -15.10 -9.61
C TYR A 154 9.96 -15.34 -9.91
N ILE A 155 9.65 -15.65 -11.16
CA ILE A 155 8.31 -15.98 -11.63
C ILE A 155 8.28 -17.39 -12.20
N SER A 156 7.21 -18.13 -11.91
CA SER A 156 6.95 -19.44 -12.51
C SER A 156 5.57 -19.46 -13.13
N ARG A 157 5.46 -20.04 -14.34
CA ARG A 157 4.20 -20.23 -15.06
C ARG A 157 3.60 -21.56 -14.64
N GLU A 158 2.79 -21.54 -13.58
CA GLU A 158 2.31 -22.75 -12.92
C GLU A 158 0.82 -22.64 -12.57
N ARG A 159 0.00 -23.55 -13.09
CA ARG A 159 -1.41 -23.66 -12.66
C ARG A 159 -1.56 -24.18 -11.24
N LYS A 160 -0.63 -25.05 -10.82
CA LYS A 160 -0.49 -25.52 -9.43
C LYS A 160 0.92 -25.20 -9.01
N SER A 161 1.08 -24.38 -7.97
CA SER A 161 2.34 -23.82 -7.49
C SER A 161 3.27 -24.85 -6.81
N GLU A 162 3.16 -26.13 -7.13
CA GLU A 162 3.87 -27.22 -6.43
C GLU A 162 5.39 -27.08 -6.57
N HIS A 163 5.89 -26.65 -7.74
CA HIS A 163 7.32 -26.49 -7.97
C HIS A 163 7.85 -25.23 -7.28
N ALA A 164 7.09 -24.13 -7.29
CA ALA A 164 7.38 -22.97 -6.45
C ALA A 164 7.45 -23.31 -4.95
N PHE A 165 6.54 -24.16 -4.45
CA PHE A 165 6.58 -24.65 -3.07
C PHE A 165 7.77 -25.58 -2.80
N ASP A 166 8.16 -26.46 -3.73
CA ASP A 166 9.35 -27.32 -3.60
C ASP A 166 10.62 -26.48 -3.41
N ILE A 167 10.83 -25.49 -4.29
CA ILE A 167 11.99 -24.57 -4.21
C ILE A 167 11.96 -23.77 -2.91
N PHE A 168 10.80 -23.21 -2.54
CA PHE A 168 10.66 -22.48 -1.29
C PHE A 168 11.00 -23.36 -0.07
N THR A 169 10.51 -24.60 -0.05
CA THR A 169 10.74 -25.56 1.04
C THR A 169 12.22 -25.95 1.14
N ASP A 170 12.87 -26.22 0.01
CA ASP A 170 14.31 -26.50 -0.05
C ASP A 170 15.11 -25.34 0.56
N LEU A 171 14.83 -24.10 0.16
CA LEU A 171 15.56 -22.92 0.65
C LEU A 171 15.40 -22.71 2.17
N VAL A 172 14.19 -22.85 2.71
CA VAL A 172 13.95 -22.63 4.15
C VAL A 172 14.51 -23.76 5.01
N THR A 173 14.50 -24.99 4.51
CA THR A 173 15.08 -26.16 5.21
C THR A 173 16.61 -26.17 5.12
N HIS A 174 17.23 -25.39 4.24
CA HIS A 174 18.69 -25.21 4.17
C HIS A 174 19.15 -23.86 4.76
N GLY A 175 18.38 -23.31 5.71
CA GLY A 175 18.83 -22.24 6.61
C GLY A 175 18.31 -20.84 6.29
N LEU A 176 17.62 -20.64 5.17
CA LEU A 176 16.99 -19.35 4.89
C LEU A 176 15.75 -19.15 5.76
N GLN A 177 15.52 -17.91 6.19
CA GLN A 177 14.25 -17.52 6.80
C GLN A 177 13.19 -17.38 5.71
N GLY A 178 12.00 -17.95 5.95
CA GLY A 178 10.92 -17.97 4.96
C GLY A 178 9.68 -17.22 5.41
N LEU A 179 8.97 -16.59 4.47
CA LEU A 179 7.57 -16.17 4.64
C LEU A 179 6.73 -16.73 3.49
N CYS A 180 5.66 -17.45 3.81
CA CYS A 180 4.69 -17.91 2.82
C CYS A 180 3.41 -17.08 2.91
N VAL A 181 3.02 -16.44 1.82
CA VAL A 181 1.69 -15.86 1.62
C VAL A 181 1.00 -16.73 0.56
N SER A 182 -0.15 -17.32 0.89
CA SER A 182 -0.81 -18.27 -0.01
C SER A 182 -2.33 -18.25 0.18
N ARG A 183 -3.08 -18.62 -0.87
CA ARG A 183 -4.51 -18.92 -0.78
C ARG A 183 -4.82 -20.26 -0.16
N VAL A 184 -3.84 -21.16 -0.16
CA VAL A 184 -3.95 -22.47 0.47
C VAL A 184 -3.92 -22.27 1.98
N ARG A 185 -4.88 -22.90 2.68
CA ARG A 185 -5.00 -22.80 4.13
C ARG A 185 -3.69 -23.25 4.80
N PRO A 186 -3.21 -22.56 5.85
CA PRO A 186 -1.92 -22.86 6.48
C PRO A 186 -1.75 -24.33 6.88
N GLY A 187 -2.77 -24.96 7.49
CA GLY A 187 -2.71 -26.39 7.84
C GLY A 187 -2.40 -27.31 6.66
N SER A 188 -2.99 -27.05 5.49
CA SER A 188 -2.75 -27.83 4.27
C SER A 188 -1.36 -27.59 3.67
N VAL A 189 -0.86 -26.35 3.74
CA VAL A 189 0.52 -26.03 3.33
C VAL A 189 1.52 -26.79 4.20
N ARG A 190 1.30 -26.80 5.52
CA ARG A 190 2.17 -27.53 6.48
C ARG A 190 2.18 -29.03 6.23
N GLU A 191 1.01 -29.62 6.03
CA GLU A 191 0.86 -31.05 5.79
C GLU A 191 1.57 -31.48 4.48
N ARG A 192 1.35 -30.73 3.40
CA ARG A 192 1.86 -31.07 2.07
C ARG A 192 3.38 -30.86 1.93
N HIS A 193 3.90 -29.77 2.50
CA HIS A 193 5.28 -29.34 2.28
C HIS A 193 6.19 -29.50 3.50
N GLY A 194 5.69 -30.08 4.60
CA GLY A 194 6.50 -30.37 5.79
C GLY A 194 6.96 -29.13 6.56
N LEU A 195 6.38 -27.96 6.31
CA LEU A 195 6.72 -26.70 6.98
C LEU A 195 6.16 -26.66 8.41
N ARG A 196 7.03 -26.57 9.42
CA ARG A 196 6.64 -26.62 10.83
C ARG A 196 6.69 -25.26 11.49
N LYS A 197 7.71 -24.47 11.16
CA LYS A 197 8.02 -23.20 11.85
C LYS A 197 7.85 -21.99 10.96
N THR A 198 8.00 -22.17 9.65
CA THR A 198 7.85 -21.07 8.68
C THR A 198 6.51 -20.34 8.89
N PRO A 199 6.52 -19.01 9.03
CA PRO A 199 5.30 -18.22 9.10
C PRO A 199 4.53 -18.32 7.79
N ILE A 200 3.23 -18.58 7.90
CA ILE A 200 2.29 -18.67 6.78
C ILE A 200 1.19 -17.65 7.02
N VAL A 201 0.92 -16.83 6.01
CA VAL A 201 -0.16 -15.84 5.98
C VAL A 201 -1.17 -16.29 4.93
N TRP A 202 -2.41 -16.45 5.36
CA TRP A 202 -3.48 -16.92 4.51
C TRP A 202 -4.14 -15.75 3.78
N LEU A 203 -4.08 -15.77 2.45
CA LEU A 203 -4.75 -14.80 1.59
C LEU A 203 -6.20 -15.26 1.34
N THR A 204 -7.15 -14.69 2.06
CA THR A 204 -8.55 -15.13 2.08
C THR A 204 -9.52 -13.99 2.40
N GLN A 205 -10.73 -14.02 1.84
CA GLN A 205 -11.83 -13.15 2.29
C GLN A 205 -12.45 -13.61 3.62
N ASN A 206 -12.32 -14.89 3.95
CA ASN A 206 -12.95 -15.50 5.12
C ASN A 206 -11.89 -15.73 6.19
N ALA A 207 -11.68 -14.72 7.03
CA ALA A 207 -10.72 -14.82 8.13
C ALA A 207 -11.19 -15.85 9.16
N GLU A 208 -10.28 -16.75 9.57
CA GLU A 208 -10.52 -17.73 10.63
C GLU A 208 -9.77 -17.33 11.90
N ALA A 209 -10.41 -17.52 13.05
CA ALA A 209 -9.79 -17.27 14.34
C ALA A 209 -8.59 -18.21 14.56
N GLY A 210 -7.45 -17.64 14.96
CA GLY A 210 -6.21 -18.39 15.18
C GLY A 210 -5.27 -18.44 13.97
N GLU A 211 -5.75 -18.08 12.78
CA GLU A 211 -4.92 -18.00 11.57
C GLU A 211 -4.57 -16.55 11.21
N LYS A 212 -3.37 -16.36 10.65
CA LYS A 212 -2.94 -15.05 10.17
C LYS A 212 -3.51 -14.81 8.79
N CYS A 213 -4.56 -13.99 8.69
CA CYS A 213 -5.29 -13.78 7.44
C CYS A 213 -5.09 -12.36 6.87
N ILE A 214 -5.03 -12.24 5.55
CA ILE A 214 -5.11 -10.98 4.79
C ILE A 214 -6.18 -11.14 3.71
N THR A 215 -7.01 -10.10 3.52
CA THR A 215 -7.95 -10.06 2.39
C THR A 215 -7.24 -9.61 1.12
N PRO A 216 -7.60 -10.14 -0.06
CA PRO A 216 -6.96 -9.75 -1.32
C PRO A 216 -7.16 -8.28 -1.68
N THR A 217 -8.21 -7.63 -1.16
CA THR A 217 -8.49 -6.20 -1.33
C THR A 217 -7.60 -5.31 -0.47
N ASP A 218 -6.91 -5.86 0.54
CA ASP A 218 -6.01 -5.12 1.43
C ASP A 218 -4.55 -5.26 0.97
N MET A 219 -4.27 -4.84 -0.27
CA MET A 219 -2.90 -4.75 -0.83
C MET A 219 -1.92 -3.97 0.06
N PRO A 220 -2.33 -2.88 0.75
CA PRO A 220 -1.49 -2.19 1.73
C PRO A 220 -0.98 -3.12 2.83
N ARG A 221 -1.84 -3.98 3.36
CA ARG A 221 -1.46 -4.97 4.35
C ARG A 221 -0.57 -6.07 3.81
N VAL A 222 -0.79 -6.53 2.57
CA VAL A 222 0.12 -7.48 1.89
C VAL A 222 1.53 -6.90 1.81
N HIS A 223 1.66 -5.68 1.26
CA HIS A 223 2.93 -4.98 1.17
C HIS A 223 3.58 -4.79 2.54
N PHE A 224 2.80 -4.33 3.52
CA PHE A 224 3.27 -4.06 4.87
C PHE A 224 3.84 -5.31 5.53
N VAL A 225 3.13 -6.43 5.46
CA VAL A 225 3.53 -7.69 6.12
C VAL A 225 4.80 -8.26 5.51
N ILE A 226 4.92 -8.25 4.18
CA ILE A 226 6.13 -8.71 3.51
C ILE A 226 7.28 -7.75 3.80
N SER A 227 7.04 -6.45 3.77
CA SER A 227 8.05 -5.42 4.08
C SER A 227 8.55 -5.50 5.51
N ASP A 228 7.66 -5.69 6.49
CA ASP A 228 8.01 -5.84 7.91
C ASP A 228 8.81 -7.13 8.16
N PHE A 229 8.48 -8.22 7.46
CA PHE A 229 9.30 -9.43 7.49
C PHE A 229 10.69 -9.17 6.92
N LEU A 230 10.78 -8.52 5.77
CA LEU A 230 12.03 -8.16 5.11
C LEU A 230 12.91 -7.23 5.97
N ASP A 231 12.33 -6.29 6.73
CA ASP A 231 13.10 -5.41 7.61
C ASP A 231 13.74 -6.14 8.81
N LYS A 232 13.23 -7.33 9.15
CA LYS A 232 13.72 -8.12 10.28
C LYS A 232 14.68 -9.22 9.82
N ALA A 233 14.46 -9.77 8.62
CA ALA A 233 15.17 -10.91 8.09
C ALA A 233 16.30 -10.47 7.15
N GLU A 234 17.45 -11.14 7.22
CA GLU A 234 18.55 -10.96 6.26
C GLU A 234 18.59 -12.15 5.29
N GLU A 235 18.79 -11.87 3.99
CA GLU A 235 18.91 -12.89 2.92
C GLU A 235 17.77 -13.94 2.91
N SER A 236 16.54 -13.51 3.17
CA SER A 236 15.36 -14.37 3.31
C SER A 236 14.74 -14.83 1.97
N VAL A 237 13.71 -15.67 2.04
CA VAL A 237 12.86 -16.05 0.89
C VAL A 237 11.37 -15.81 1.20
N ILE A 238 10.66 -15.21 0.26
CA ILE A 238 9.21 -15.02 0.30
C ILE A 238 8.58 -15.83 -0.83
N LEU A 239 7.53 -16.58 -0.53
CA LEU A 239 6.62 -17.15 -1.52
C LEU A 239 5.31 -16.36 -1.48
N LEU A 240 4.94 -15.72 -2.60
CA LEU A 240 3.65 -15.06 -2.76
C LEU A 240 2.82 -15.85 -3.78
N GLU A 241 2.04 -16.82 -3.29
CA GLU A 241 1.07 -17.56 -4.10
C GLU A 241 -0.31 -16.89 -4.04
N GLY A 242 -0.92 -16.70 -5.21
CA GLY A 242 -2.26 -16.09 -5.33
C GLY A 242 -2.27 -14.65 -5.83
N ILE A 243 -1.29 -14.24 -6.63
CA ILE A 243 -1.30 -12.90 -7.27
C ILE A 243 -2.50 -12.70 -8.18
N GLU A 244 -3.01 -13.75 -8.81
CA GLU A 244 -4.22 -13.74 -9.64
C GLU A 244 -5.44 -13.41 -8.80
N TYR A 245 -5.45 -13.84 -7.54
CA TYR A 245 -6.52 -13.51 -6.60
C TYR A 245 -6.43 -12.05 -6.13
N ILE A 246 -5.22 -11.50 -6.00
CA ILE A 246 -5.04 -10.06 -5.78
C ILE A 246 -5.52 -9.30 -7.02
N ILE A 247 -5.13 -9.71 -8.24
CA ILE A 247 -5.52 -9.06 -9.49
C ILE A 247 -7.04 -9.08 -9.66
N THR A 248 -7.72 -10.20 -9.43
CA THR A 248 -9.19 -10.29 -9.59
C THR A 248 -9.99 -9.41 -8.62
N HIS A 249 -9.40 -9.03 -7.49
CA HIS A 249 -10.05 -8.17 -6.48
C HIS A 249 -9.64 -6.70 -6.59
N ASN A 250 -8.69 -6.39 -7.44
CA ASN A 250 -8.10 -5.06 -7.60
C ASN A 250 -7.93 -4.74 -9.09
N SER A 251 -7.20 -3.67 -9.42
CA SER A 251 -6.77 -3.44 -10.79
C SER A 251 -5.40 -4.08 -11.04
N PHE A 252 -5.17 -4.63 -12.24
CA PHE A 252 -3.84 -5.13 -12.61
C PHE A 252 -2.73 -4.08 -12.42
N PRO A 253 -2.90 -2.79 -12.82
CA PRO A 253 -1.88 -1.77 -12.56
C PRO A 253 -1.50 -1.62 -11.08
N SER A 254 -2.46 -1.74 -10.14
CA SER A 254 -2.18 -1.69 -8.71
C SER A 254 -1.44 -2.94 -8.23
N ALA A 255 -1.82 -4.12 -8.71
CA ALA A 255 -1.13 -5.38 -8.39
C ALA A 255 0.32 -5.38 -8.93
N LEU A 256 0.53 -4.90 -10.16
CA LEU A 256 1.86 -4.72 -10.74
C LEU A 256 2.70 -3.75 -9.91
N LYS A 257 2.11 -2.65 -9.44
CA LYS A 257 2.82 -1.68 -8.58
C LYS A 257 3.20 -2.29 -7.23
N LEU A 258 2.32 -3.08 -6.60
CA LEU A 258 2.63 -3.84 -5.40
C LEU A 258 3.87 -4.72 -5.61
N ILE A 259 3.88 -5.47 -6.71
CA ILE A 259 5.01 -6.34 -7.07
C ILE A 259 6.31 -5.55 -7.29
N GLN A 260 6.25 -4.41 -7.98
CA GLN A 260 7.41 -3.55 -8.20
C GLN A 260 7.98 -3.01 -6.87
N LEU A 261 7.10 -2.57 -5.97
CA LEU A 261 7.53 -2.12 -4.64
C LEU A 261 8.13 -3.26 -3.81
N LEU A 262 7.57 -4.46 -3.91
CA LEU A 262 8.18 -5.64 -3.28
C LEU A 262 9.53 -5.98 -3.90
N ASN A 263 9.71 -5.83 -5.21
CA ASN A 263 10.99 -6.03 -5.88
C ASN A 263 12.08 -5.10 -5.33
N ASP A 264 11.78 -3.80 -5.17
CA ASP A 264 12.71 -2.83 -4.57
C ASP A 264 13.15 -3.28 -3.17
N ARG A 265 12.19 -3.79 -2.37
CA ARG A 265 12.43 -4.27 -1.01
C ARG A 265 13.26 -5.55 -0.99
N VAL A 266 12.97 -6.48 -1.89
CA VAL A 266 13.70 -7.75 -2.08
C VAL A 266 15.16 -7.46 -2.44
N MET A 267 15.38 -6.53 -3.38
CA MET A 267 16.72 -6.07 -3.79
C MET A 267 17.50 -5.45 -2.62
N MET A 268 16.90 -4.50 -1.90
CA MET A 268 17.54 -3.83 -0.76
C MET A 268 17.97 -4.79 0.35
N HIS A 269 17.15 -5.81 0.63
CA HIS A 269 17.37 -6.78 1.72
C HIS A 269 18.08 -8.06 1.27
N ARG A 270 18.59 -8.09 0.02
CA ARG A 270 19.23 -9.28 -0.59
C ARG A 270 18.40 -10.56 -0.44
N SER A 271 17.08 -10.42 -0.38
CA SER A 271 16.14 -11.52 -0.20
C SER A 271 15.69 -12.07 -1.56
N ARG A 272 14.84 -13.10 -1.57
CA ARG A 272 14.26 -13.65 -2.80
C ARG A 272 12.74 -13.59 -2.72
N LEU A 273 12.08 -13.29 -3.82
CA LEU A 273 10.63 -13.44 -3.96
C LEU A 273 10.33 -14.49 -5.02
N ILE A 274 9.47 -15.44 -4.72
CA ILE A 274 8.96 -16.44 -5.65
C ILE A 274 7.47 -16.13 -5.88
N LEU A 275 7.11 -15.93 -7.15
CA LEU A 275 5.77 -15.59 -7.60
C LEU A 275 5.28 -16.65 -8.62
N PRO A 276 4.58 -17.70 -8.18
CA PRO A 276 3.86 -18.57 -9.11
C PRO A 276 2.63 -17.85 -9.68
N VAL A 277 2.44 -17.97 -10.99
CA VAL A 277 1.32 -17.38 -11.73
C VAL A 277 0.75 -18.40 -12.72
N ASP A 278 -0.56 -18.59 -12.72
CA ASP A 278 -1.28 -19.32 -13.76
C ASP A 278 -1.38 -18.46 -15.03
N PRO A 279 -0.66 -18.81 -16.12
CA PRO A 279 -0.69 -18.03 -17.35
C PRO A 279 -2.07 -18.04 -18.03
N LEU A 280 -2.99 -18.92 -17.63
CA LEU A 280 -4.36 -18.93 -18.13
C LEU A 280 -5.30 -17.98 -17.37
N ALA A 281 -4.87 -17.48 -16.20
CA ALA A 281 -5.67 -16.59 -15.35
C ALA A 281 -5.26 -15.11 -15.51
N VAL A 282 -4.15 -14.83 -16.18
CA VAL A 282 -3.59 -13.49 -16.42
C VAL A 282 -3.37 -13.32 -17.91
N GLY A 283 -3.78 -12.19 -18.51
CA GLY A 283 -3.62 -12.00 -19.96
C GLY A 283 -2.15 -11.90 -20.38
N ASP A 284 -1.81 -12.28 -21.62
CA ASP A 284 -0.42 -12.31 -22.11
C ASP A 284 0.34 -10.99 -21.91
N LYS A 285 -0.34 -9.86 -22.12
CA LYS A 285 0.23 -8.52 -21.91
C LYS A 285 0.54 -8.26 -20.44
N GLU A 286 -0.35 -8.68 -19.55
CA GLU A 286 -0.22 -8.50 -18.09
C GLU A 286 0.89 -9.41 -17.56
N LEU A 287 0.95 -10.66 -18.04
CA LEU A 287 2.01 -11.61 -17.71
C LEU A 287 3.38 -11.08 -18.16
N ALA A 288 3.51 -10.58 -19.39
CA ALA A 288 4.75 -9.99 -19.89
C ALA A 288 5.21 -8.77 -19.06
N LEU A 289 4.26 -7.99 -18.52
CA LEU A 289 4.58 -6.86 -17.64
C LEU A 289 5.05 -7.33 -16.26
N LEU A 290 4.50 -8.42 -15.71
CA LEU A 290 4.99 -9.04 -14.47
C LEU A 290 6.38 -9.63 -14.65
N GLU A 291 6.62 -10.30 -15.79
CA GLU A 291 7.89 -10.96 -16.11
C GLU A 291 9.04 -9.99 -16.33
N ARG A 292 8.76 -8.75 -16.76
CA ARG A 292 9.79 -7.77 -17.16
C ARG A 292 10.88 -7.55 -16.11
N ASP A 293 10.48 -7.52 -14.83
CA ASP A 293 11.36 -7.20 -13.71
C ASP A 293 11.68 -8.47 -12.86
N MET A 294 11.42 -9.67 -13.41
CA MET A 294 11.60 -10.96 -12.75
C MET A 294 12.44 -11.92 -13.57
N ARG A 295 13.06 -12.88 -12.88
CA ARG A 295 13.77 -14.00 -13.50
C ARG A 295 12.87 -15.21 -13.62
N PRO A 296 13.04 -16.06 -14.66
CA PRO A 296 12.36 -17.34 -14.68
C PRO A 296 12.83 -18.20 -13.49
N LEU A 297 11.90 -18.82 -12.78
CA LEU A 297 12.21 -19.75 -11.71
C LEU A 297 12.92 -21.00 -12.30
N PRO A 298 14.08 -21.43 -11.76
CA PRO A 298 14.81 -22.58 -12.31
C PRO A 298 13.97 -23.85 -12.33
N GLY A 299 14.11 -24.66 -13.38
CA GLY A 299 13.39 -25.93 -13.52
C GLY A 299 11.94 -25.83 -14.03
N THR A 300 11.46 -24.62 -14.34
CA THR A 300 10.17 -24.41 -15.00
C THR A 300 10.32 -24.61 -16.51
N SER A 301 9.43 -25.40 -17.14
CA SER A 301 9.39 -25.51 -18.61
C SER A 301 8.79 -24.21 -19.18
N GLN A 302 9.42 -23.63 -20.21
CA GLN A 302 9.00 -22.38 -20.86
C GLN A 302 7.69 -22.51 -21.65
#